data_AF-A0A1V5LKU9-F1
#
_entry.id   AF-A0A1V5LKU9-F1
#
_cell.length_a   1.000
_cell.length_b   1.000
_cell.length_c   1.000
_cell.angle_alpha   90.00
_cell.angle_beta   90.00
_cell.angle_gamma   90.00
#
_symmetry.space_group_name_H-M   'P 1'
#
loop_
_entity.id
_entity.type
_entity.pdbx_description
1 polymer ?
#
loop_
_entity_poly.entity_id
_entity_poly.type
_entity_poly.pdbx_seq_one_letter_code
_entity_poly.pdbx_strand_id
1 'polypeptide(L)'
;MDIPAKAHWPGEAGLLVAWAYPDRIGRRRLDRPGFYLMTNGSSVALPESDPLAREEFLAIAEADAAGADGRIYLAAPLSREQLRAAFAEALEKSDETVWDEREGRVRARRLTRLAALVIEEVEVAPEPAAAAAALIEGVRRTGLHCLPWDREALHFRSRAHWASRLQSGRPGFDDQSLLEGLEEWLMPHLGGILRLEGLQKLRLAGLLRARLSPVQQQELDLFAPAHLTVPSGSRITIDYSTEGTPVLAVKLQELFGLIETPRIGRGQVPLTIHLLSPAARPLAVTQDLRSFWLTLYPEIRKQLRARYPKHPWLEDPLSAEPTRKTLRGRR
;
A
#
# COMPACT_ATOMS: atom_id res chain seq x y z
N MET A 1 -39.26 5.48 -63.64
CA MET A 1 -39.21 5.40 -62.17
C MET A 1 -38.64 6.72 -61.72
N ASP A 2 -39.51 7.69 -61.44
CA ASP A 2 -39.07 9.01 -60.98
C ASP A 2 -38.60 8.87 -59.54
N ILE A 3 -37.28 8.99 -59.34
CA ILE A 3 -36.71 9.18 -58.01
C ILE A 3 -37.09 10.63 -57.63
N PRO A 4 -37.92 10.84 -56.58
CA PRO A 4 -38.37 12.18 -56.25
C PRO A 4 -37.18 13.07 -55.94
N ALA A 5 -37.05 14.15 -56.71
CA ALA A 5 -36.03 15.17 -56.48
C ALA A 5 -36.28 15.82 -55.12
N LYS A 6 -35.33 15.60 -54.19
CA LYS A 6 -35.29 16.13 -52.82
C LYS A 6 -36.28 15.51 -51.83
N ALA A 7 -36.28 14.18 -51.71
CA ALA A 7 -36.30 13.67 -50.35
C ALA A 7 -34.98 14.11 -49.70
N HIS A 8 -35.03 15.19 -48.95
CA HIS A 8 -34.00 15.48 -47.98
C HIS A 8 -34.05 14.28 -47.01
N TRP A 9 -33.03 13.42 -47.05
CA TRP A 9 -32.73 12.43 -46.00
C TRP A 9 -31.64 12.96 -45.02
N PRO A 10 -31.75 14.19 -44.46
CA PRO A 10 -30.78 14.70 -43.52
C PRO A 10 -30.89 13.83 -42.26
N GLY A 11 -29.91 12.97 -42.07
CA GLY A 11 -29.85 12.03 -40.97
C GLY A 11 -29.56 10.59 -41.38
N GLU A 12 -29.89 10.16 -42.60
CA GLU A 12 -29.70 8.74 -42.99
C GLU A 12 -28.36 8.45 -43.69
N ALA A 13 -27.72 9.47 -44.27
CA ALA A 13 -26.44 9.29 -44.97
C ALA A 13 -25.37 8.66 -44.07
N GLY A 14 -25.27 9.08 -42.80
CA GLY A 14 -24.36 8.47 -41.83
C GLY A 14 -24.67 7.00 -41.59
N LEU A 15 -25.95 6.63 -41.50
CA LEU A 15 -26.37 5.25 -41.26
C LEU A 15 -26.07 4.35 -42.46
N LEU A 16 -26.39 4.81 -43.67
CA LEU A 16 -26.10 4.08 -44.91
C LEU A 16 -24.60 3.87 -45.11
N VAL A 17 -23.79 4.90 -44.85
CA VAL A 17 -22.33 4.80 -44.91
C VAL A 17 -21.81 3.84 -43.85
N ALA A 18 -22.34 3.88 -42.63
CA ALA A 18 -21.95 2.96 -41.56
C ALA A 18 -22.25 1.50 -41.90
N TRP A 19 -23.37 1.19 -42.57
CA TRP A 19 -23.66 -0.17 -43.04
C TRP A 19 -22.76 -0.60 -44.20
N ALA A 20 -22.41 0.32 -45.10
CA ALA A 20 -21.50 0.02 -46.21
C ALA A 20 -20.06 -0.21 -45.74
N TYR A 21 -19.63 0.53 -44.70
CA TYR A 21 -18.28 0.52 -44.16
C TYR A 21 -18.29 0.43 -42.61
N PRO A 22 -18.73 -0.70 -42.04
CA PRO A 22 -18.89 -0.86 -40.59
C PRO A 22 -17.55 -0.83 -39.83
N ASP A 23 -16.43 -1.04 -40.52
CA ASP A 23 -15.07 -0.92 -39.99
C ASP A 23 -14.56 0.54 -39.94
N ARG A 24 -15.30 1.49 -40.53
CA ARG A 24 -14.95 2.92 -40.66
C ARG A 24 -15.92 3.85 -39.95
N ILE A 25 -16.50 3.39 -38.83
CA ILE A 25 -17.20 4.28 -37.90
C ILE A 25 -16.14 4.89 -37.01
N GLY A 26 -16.13 6.22 -36.88
CA GLY A 26 -15.19 6.98 -36.07
C GLY A 26 -15.84 7.58 -34.84
N ARG A 27 -15.17 7.55 -33.69
CA ARG A 27 -15.50 8.35 -32.49
C ARG A 27 -14.44 9.41 -32.26
N ARG A 28 -14.89 10.64 -32.02
CA ARG A 28 -14.01 11.78 -31.71
C ARG A 28 -13.19 11.51 -30.45
N ARG A 29 -11.89 11.83 -30.51
CA ARG A 29 -10.97 11.79 -29.38
C ARG A 29 -11.07 13.06 -28.55
N LEU A 30 -11.24 12.91 -27.23
CA LEU A 30 -11.29 14.05 -26.30
C LEU A 30 -9.89 14.57 -25.95
N ASP A 31 -8.89 13.69 -25.97
CA ASP A 31 -7.48 14.00 -25.69
C ASP A 31 -6.77 14.66 -26.87
N ARG A 32 -7.28 14.49 -28.10
CA ARG A 32 -6.70 15.04 -29.32
C ARG A 32 -7.79 15.58 -30.26
N PRO A 33 -8.15 16.87 -30.15
CA PRO A 33 -9.17 17.49 -31.00
C PRO A 33 -8.88 17.31 -32.50
N GLY A 34 -9.93 17.11 -33.30
CA GLY A 34 -9.80 16.86 -34.75
C GLY A 34 -9.46 15.41 -35.13
N PHE A 35 -9.16 14.54 -34.16
CA PHE A 35 -8.87 13.12 -34.40
C PHE A 35 -10.05 12.23 -34.01
N TYR A 36 -10.22 11.17 -34.78
CA TYR A 36 -11.22 10.13 -34.59
C TYR A 36 -10.53 8.78 -34.51
N LEU A 37 -10.89 7.98 -33.50
CA LEU A 37 -10.59 6.56 -33.46
C LEU A 37 -11.65 5.83 -34.28
N MET A 38 -11.25 4.96 -35.21
CA MET A 38 -12.18 4.12 -35.96
C MET A 38 -12.42 2.77 -35.28
N THR A 39 -13.54 2.13 -35.63
CA THR A 39 -13.91 0.76 -35.20
C THR A 39 -12.82 -0.27 -35.45
N ASN A 40 -12.04 -0.12 -36.53
CA ASN A 40 -10.89 -0.97 -36.84
C ASN A 40 -9.61 -0.65 -36.02
N GLY A 41 -9.66 0.31 -35.11
CA GLY A 41 -8.56 0.72 -34.23
C GLY A 41 -7.61 1.77 -34.82
N SER A 42 -7.76 2.15 -36.08
CA SER A 42 -6.93 3.19 -36.70
C SER A 42 -7.38 4.61 -36.34
N SER A 43 -6.44 5.55 -36.38
CA SER A 43 -6.66 6.97 -36.09
C SER A 43 -6.73 7.75 -37.40
N VAL A 44 -7.74 8.62 -37.53
CA VAL A 44 -7.90 9.51 -38.69
C VAL A 44 -8.26 10.92 -38.24
N ALA A 45 -7.91 11.90 -39.05
CA ALA A 45 -8.01 13.31 -38.73
C ALA A 45 -8.90 14.06 -39.71
N LEU A 46 -9.54 15.09 -39.21
CA LEU A 46 -10.36 16.03 -39.95
C LEU A 46 -9.92 17.45 -39.51
N PRO A 47 -9.80 18.43 -40.42
CA PRO A 47 -9.39 19.79 -40.04
C PRO A 47 -10.31 20.34 -38.95
N GLU A 48 -9.75 20.99 -37.92
CA GLU A 48 -10.56 21.51 -36.81
C GLU A 48 -11.60 22.58 -37.24
N SER A 49 -11.37 23.21 -38.39
CA SER A 49 -12.29 24.18 -39.00
C SER A 49 -13.49 23.54 -39.69
N ASP A 50 -13.47 22.23 -39.96
CA ASP A 50 -14.55 21.52 -40.61
C ASP A 50 -15.74 21.32 -39.62
N PRO A 51 -16.99 21.57 -40.04
CA PRO A 51 -18.16 21.40 -39.18
C PRO A 51 -18.26 20.01 -38.53
N LEU A 52 -17.83 18.96 -39.23
CA LEU A 52 -17.86 17.59 -38.74
C LEU A 52 -16.82 17.31 -37.66
N ALA A 53 -15.85 18.21 -37.43
CA ALA A 53 -14.83 18.04 -36.40
C ALA A 53 -15.42 18.00 -34.98
N ARG A 54 -16.65 18.50 -34.83
CA ARG A 54 -17.34 18.65 -33.54
C ARG A 54 -18.29 17.50 -33.24
N GLU A 55 -18.67 16.73 -34.24
CA GLU A 55 -19.58 15.60 -34.10
C GLU A 55 -18.97 14.52 -33.19
N GLU A 56 -19.78 13.81 -32.42
CA GLU A 56 -19.25 12.75 -31.55
C GLU A 56 -18.84 11.53 -32.38
N PHE A 57 -19.69 11.14 -33.34
CA PHE A 57 -19.45 10.01 -34.22
C PHE A 57 -19.61 10.39 -35.69
N LEU A 58 -18.78 9.77 -36.51
CA LEU A 58 -18.79 9.90 -37.95
C LEU A 58 -18.84 8.52 -38.61
N ALA A 59 -19.61 8.39 -39.67
CA ALA A 59 -19.46 7.28 -40.61
C ALA A 59 -18.57 7.76 -41.77
N ILE A 60 -17.45 7.09 -41.99
CA ILE A 60 -16.40 7.56 -42.91
C ILE A 60 -16.43 6.72 -44.19
N ALA A 61 -16.83 7.35 -45.29
CA ALA A 61 -16.86 6.72 -46.60
C ALA A 61 -15.46 6.65 -47.21
N GLU A 62 -14.70 7.74 -47.09
CA GLU A 62 -13.38 7.88 -47.70
C GLU A 62 -12.37 8.49 -46.72
N ALA A 63 -11.29 7.77 -46.50
CA ALA A 63 -10.13 8.23 -45.75
C ALA A 63 -8.85 7.63 -46.34
N ASP A 64 -7.75 8.38 -46.28
CA ASP A 64 -6.40 7.83 -46.50
C ASP A 64 -5.86 7.37 -45.15
N ALA A 65 -5.80 6.06 -44.94
CA ALA A 65 -5.31 5.44 -43.71
C ALA A 65 -3.87 4.92 -43.83
N ALA A 66 -3.08 5.41 -44.79
CA ALA A 66 -1.72 4.91 -45.08
C ALA A 66 -0.63 5.31 -44.04
N GLY A 67 -1.01 5.82 -42.86
CA GLY A 67 -0.07 6.22 -41.80
C GLY A 67 -0.68 6.14 -40.39
N ALA A 68 0.09 6.53 -39.37
CA ALA A 68 -0.34 6.51 -37.96
C ALA A 68 -1.56 7.42 -37.67
N ASP A 69 -1.77 8.43 -38.51
CA ASP A 69 -2.88 9.37 -38.46
C ASP A 69 -3.35 9.67 -39.89
N GLY A 70 -4.38 8.95 -40.34
CA GLY A 70 -4.94 9.13 -41.68
C GLY A 70 -5.75 10.42 -41.82
N ARG A 71 -6.22 10.74 -43.03
CA ARG A 71 -7.08 11.91 -43.29
C ARG A 71 -8.47 11.48 -43.74
N ILE A 72 -9.51 12.06 -43.15
CA ILE A 72 -10.90 11.92 -43.59
C ILE A 72 -11.13 12.86 -44.78
N TYR A 73 -11.64 12.31 -45.89
CA TYR A 73 -12.07 13.09 -47.07
C TYR A 73 -13.58 13.19 -47.17
N LEU A 74 -14.29 12.12 -46.81
CA LEU A 74 -15.75 12.08 -46.88
C LEU A 74 -16.32 11.33 -45.69
N ALA A 75 -17.16 12.00 -44.92
CA ALA A 75 -17.86 11.44 -43.77
C ALA A 75 -19.23 12.09 -43.61
N ALA A 76 -20.09 11.42 -42.83
CA ALA A 76 -21.39 11.94 -42.43
C ALA A 76 -21.57 11.78 -40.90
N PRO A 77 -22.30 12.70 -40.24
CA PRO A 77 -22.56 12.60 -38.81
C PRO A 77 -23.41 11.37 -38.51
N LEU A 78 -23.18 10.78 -37.35
CA LEU A 78 -23.94 9.65 -36.85
C LEU A 78 -24.27 9.86 -35.37
N SER A 79 -25.55 9.70 -35.01
CA SER A 79 -25.94 9.80 -33.61
C SER A 79 -25.69 8.49 -32.85
N ARG A 80 -25.57 8.60 -31.52
CA ARG A 80 -25.43 7.43 -30.64
C ARG A 80 -26.66 6.51 -30.72
N GLU A 81 -27.85 7.10 -30.85
CA GLU A 81 -29.12 6.37 -30.98
C GLU A 81 -29.15 5.55 -32.27
N GLN A 82 -28.70 6.12 -33.39
CA GLN A 82 -28.58 5.40 -34.66
C GLN A 82 -27.57 4.25 -34.57
N LEU A 83 -26.41 4.48 -33.95
CA LEU A 83 -25.41 3.42 -33.72
C LEU A 83 -25.99 2.27 -32.90
N ARG A 84 -26.66 2.59 -31.78
CA ARG A 84 -27.25 1.58 -30.91
C ARG A 84 -28.33 0.76 -31.61
N ALA A 85 -29.19 1.41 -32.38
CA ALA A 85 -30.27 0.73 -33.09
C ALA A 85 -29.74 -0.15 -34.23
N ALA A 86 -28.81 0.37 -35.03
CA ALA A 86 -28.33 -0.30 -36.24
C ALA A 86 -27.30 -1.40 -35.99
N PHE A 87 -26.54 -1.32 -34.90
CA PHE A 87 -25.48 -2.27 -34.57
C PHE A 87 -25.73 -3.01 -33.25
N ALA A 88 -27.00 -3.08 -32.79
CA ALA A 88 -27.38 -3.65 -31.50
C ALA A 88 -26.75 -5.04 -31.22
N GLU A 89 -26.70 -5.90 -32.23
CA GLU A 89 -26.16 -7.26 -32.13
C GLU A 89 -24.62 -7.30 -32.07
N ALA A 90 -23.95 -6.26 -32.57
CA ALA A 90 -22.49 -6.14 -32.54
C ALA A 90 -21.96 -5.38 -31.31
N LEU A 91 -22.86 -4.92 -30.42
CA LEU A 91 -22.47 -4.22 -29.20
C LEU A 91 -22.07 -5.21 -28.10
N GLU A 92 -20.86 -5.03 -27.61
CA GLU A 92 -20.33 -5.80 -26.49
C GLU A 92 -20.36 -4.97 -25.22
N LYS A 93 -20.78 -5.59 -24.11
CA LYS A 93 -20.75 -4.95 -22.79
C LYS A 93 -19.68 -5.60 -21.92
N SER A 94 -18.85 -4.79 -21.31
CA SER A 94 -17.85 -5.24 -20.34
C SER A 94 -17.76 -4.29 -19.16
N ASP A 95 -17.46 -4.84 -17.99
CA ASP A 95 -17.22 -4.05 -16.78
C ASP A 95 -15.71 -3.94 -16.57
N GLU A 96 -15.21 -2.71 -16.47
CA GLU A 96 -13.82 -2.40 -16.13
C GLU A 96 -13.78 -1.81 -14.72
N THR A 97 -12.94 -2.39 -13.84
CA THR A 97 -12.68 -1.86 -12.50
C THR A 97 -11.22 -1.44 -12.41
N VAL A 98 -10.99 -0.18 -12.07
CA VAL A 98 -9.65 0.42 -12.05
C VAL A 98 -9.43 1.25 -10.78
N TRP A 99 -8.15 1.46 -10.45
CA TRP A 99 -7.76 2.46 -9.46
C TRP A 99 -7.75 3.85 -10.11
N ASP A 100 -8.57 4.76 -9.60
CA ASP A 100 -8.55 6.17 -9.95
C ASP A 100 -7.58 6.90 -9.01
N GLU A 101 -6.36 7.15 -9.48
CA GLU A 101 -5.32 7.85 -8.70
C GLU A 101 -5.72 9.26 -8.31
N ARG A 102 -6.44 9.96 -9.19
CA ARG A 102 -6.82 11.36 -8.98
C ARG A 102 -7.83 11.48 -7.85
N GLU A 103 -8.77 10.53 -7.77
CA GLU A 103 -9.82 10.51 -6.75
C GLU A 103 -9.49 9.61 -5.54
N GLY A 104 -8.37 8.88 -5.59
CA GLY A 104 -7.93 7.97 -4.53
C GLY A 104 -8.95 6.86 -4.26
N ARG A 105 -9.60 6.32 -5.30
CA ARG A 105 -10.65 5.31 -5.15
C ARG A 105 -10.67 4.26 -6.25
N VAL A 106 -11.26 3.11 -5.93
CA VAL A 106 -11.72 2.13 -6.90
C VAL A 106 -12.90 2.72 -7.67
N ARG A 107 -12.84 2.67 -8.99
CA ARG A 107 -13.91 3.06 -9.90
C ARG A 107 -14.23 1.91 -10.83
N ALA A 108 -15.50 1.54 -10.91
CA ALA A 108 -15.98 0.58 -11.90
C ALA A 108 -16.91 1.24 -12.90
N ARG A 109 -16.77 0.84 -14.15
CA ARG A 109 -17.57 1.34 -15.25
C ARG A 109 -17.96 0.21 -16.17
N ARG A 110 -19.21 0.23 -16.62
CA ARG A 110 -19.70 -0.59 -17.71
C ARG A 110 -19.46 0.15 -19.01
N LEU A 111 -18.68 -0.45 -19.88
CA LEU A 111 -18.45 0.02 -21.23
C LEU A 111 -19.34 -0.74 -22.19
N THR A 112 -20.03 -0.02 -23.06
CA THR A 112 -20.62 -0.62 -24.26
C THR A 112 -19.74 -0.26 -25.43
N ARG A 113 -19.23 -1.27 -26.13
CA ARG A 113 -18.27 -1.13 -27.22
C ARG A 113 -18.86 -1.60 -28.54
N LEU A 114 -18.51 -0.90 -29.61
CA LEU A 114 -18.60 -1.38 -30.99
C LEU A 114 -17.15 -1.54 -31.48
N ALA A 115 -16.65 -2.78 -31.50
CA ALA A 115 -15.24 -3.07 -31.73
C ALA A 115 -14.32 -2.19 -30.85
N ALA A 116 -13.40 -1.41 -31.44
CA ALA A 116 -12.50 -0.53 -30.70
C ALA A 116 -13.20 0.67 -30.03
N LEU A 117 -14.43 1.02 -30.43
CA LEU A 117 -15.10 2.23 -29.96
C LEU A 117 -15.90 1.98 -28.70
N VAL A 118 -15.57 2.68 -27.62
CA VAL A 118 -16.50 2.86 -26.51
C VAL A 118 -17.61 3.81 -26.97
N ILE A 119 -18.86 3.37 -27.00
CA ILE A 119 -20.00 4.23 -27.38
C ILE A 119 -20.79 4.74 -26.16
N GLU A 120 -20.67 4.03 -25.04
CA GLU A 120 -21.30 4.38 -23.78
C GLU A 120 -20.42 3.92 -22.62
N GLU A 121 -20.38 4.74 -21.58
CA GLU A 121 -19.68 4.48 -20.33
C GLU A 121 -20.62 4.88 -19.18
N VAL A 122 -20.91 3.93 -18.28
CA VAL A 122 -21.78 4.14 -17.12
C VAL A 122 -21.05 3.67 -15.88
N GLU A 123 -21.05 4.47 -14.81
CA GLU A 123 -20.49 4.04 -13.52
C GLU A 123 -21.38 2.93 -12.93
N VAL A 124 -20.75 1.84 -12.48
CA VAL A 124 -21.43 0.68 -11.90
C VAL A 124 -20.79 0.31 -10.58
N ALA A 125 -21.50 -0.49 -9.77
CA ALA A 125 -20.89 -1.07 -8.58
C ALA A 125 -19.77 -2.04 -8.98
N PRO A 126 -18.58 -1.94 -8.37
CA PRO A 126 -17.48 -2.84 -8.69
C PRO A 126 -17.77 -4.25 -8.18
N GLU A 127 -17.36 -5.26 -8.95
CA GLU A 127 -17.34 -6.65 -8.47
C GLU A 127 -16.31 -6.78 -7.33
N PRO A 128 -16.62 -7.47 -6.22
CA PRO A 128 -15.76 -7.49 -5.03
C PRO A 128 -14.30 -7.91 -5.28
N ALA A 129 -14.04 -8.94 -6.08
CA ALA A 129 -12.67 -9.38 -6.35
C ALA A 129 -11.92 -8.37 -7.22
N ALA A 130 -12.56 -7.82 -8.25
CA ALA A 130 -12.01 -6.76 -9.09
C ALA A 130 -11.74 -5.47 -8.29
N ALA A 131 -12.61 -5.13 -7.33
CA ALA A 131 -12.42 -4.00 -6.43
C ALA A 131 -11.18 -4.17 -5.55
N ALA A 132 -11.01 -5.36 -4.97
CA ALA A 132 -9.84 -5.68 -4.15
C ALA A 132 -8.55 -5.61 -4.98
N ALA A 133 -8.54 -6.15 -6.20
CA ALA A 133 -7.41 -6.06 -7.12
C ALA A 133 -7.04 -4.61 -7.48
N ALA A 134 -8.04 -3.77 -7.81
CA ALA A 134 -7.82 -2.36 -8.09
C ALA A 134 -7.30 -1.60 -6.84
N LEU A 135 -7.80 -1.91 -5.65
CA LEU A 135 -7.33 -1.28 -4.42
C LEU A 135 -5.89 -1.70 -4.07
N ILE A 136 -5.52 -2.96 -4.33
CA ILE A 136 -4.13 -3.45 -4.17
C ILE A 136 -3.19 -2.68 -5.09
N GLU A 137 -3.59 -2.42 -6.34
CA GLU A 137 -2.83 -1.57 -7.24
C GLU A 137 -2.68 -0.14 -6.68
N GLY A 138 -3.75 0.41 -6.11
CA GLY A 138 -3.70 1.70 -5.41
C GLY A 138 -2.71 1.73 -4.25
N VAL A 139 -2.68 0.68 -3.42
CA VAL A 139 -1.70 0.51 -2.34
C VAL A 139 -0.28 0.37 -2.89
N ARG A 140 -0.08 -0.36 -3.99
CA ARG A 140 1.23 -0.53 -4.62
C ARG A 140 1.80 0.78 -5.14
N ARG A 141 0.98 1.61 -5.80
CA ARG A 141 1.40 2.90 -6.35
C ARG A 141 1.63 3.95 -5.27
N THR A 142 0.79 3.95 -4.24
CA THR A 142 0.93 4.87 -3.11
C THR A 142 2.09 4.45 -2.20
N GLY A 143 2.29 3.15 -2.02
CA GLY A 143 3.25 2.58 -1.07
C GLY A 143 2.62 2.27 0.29
N LEU A 144 3.35 1.52 1.12
CA LEU A 144 2.82 0.98 2.39
C LEU A 144 2.40 2.05 3.40
N HIS A 145 2.87 3.30 3.27
CA HIS A 145 2.55 4.37 4.19
C HIS A 145 1.05 4.72 4.25
N CYS A 146 0.26 4.31 3.24
CA CYS A 146 -1.20 4.46 3.25
C CYS A 146 -1.93 3.50 4.19
N LEU A 147 -1.24 2.51 4.75
CA LEU A 147 -1.80 1.54 5.70
C LEU A 147 -1.80 2.09 7.14
N PRO A 148 -2.66 1.58 8.04
CA PRO A 148 -2.74 2.05 9.42
C PRO A 148 -1.59 1.50 10.28
N TRP A 149 -0.39 2.07 10.10
CA TRP A 149 0.79 1.73 10.90
C TRP A 149 0.69 2.28 12.32
N ASP A 150 0.13 1.49 13.23
CA ASP A 150 0.19 1.76 14.65
C ASP A 150 1.51 1.26 15.29
N ARG A 151 1.70 1.54 16.57
CA ARG A 151 2.90 1.14 17.32
C ARG A 151 3.07 -0.38 17.39
N GLU A 152 1.97 -1.13 17.44
CA GLU A 152 2.01 -2.59 17.52
C GLU A 152 2.44 -3.20 16.18
N ALA A 153 1.87 -2.72 15.08
CA ALA A 153 2.19 -3.14 13.72
C ALA A 153 3.65 -2.82 13.38
N LEU A 154 4.13 -1.62 13.70
CA LEU A 154 5.52 -1.22 13.50
C LEU A 154 6.48 -2.09 14.33
N HIS A 155 6.20 -2.28 15.62
CA HIS A 155 7.04 -3.12 16.47
C HIS A 155 7.06 -4.57 15.99
N PHE A 156 5.91 -5.14 15.61
CA PHE A 156 5.85 -6.48 15.05
C PHE A 156 6.64 -6.60 13.73
N ARG A 157 6.47 -5.64 12.81
CA ARG A 157 7.21 -5.59 11.54
C ARG A 157 8.71 -5.59 11.78
N SER A 158 9.21 -4.66 12.61
CA SER A 158 10.64 -4.56 12.92
C SER A 158 11.18 -5.85 13.55
N ARG A 159 10.42 -6.45 14.48
CA ARG A 159 10.81 -7.71 15.14
C ARG A 159 10.86 -8.89 14.17
N ALA A 160 9.85 -9.02 13.31
CA ALA A 160 9.78 -10.08 12.32
C ALA A 160 10.87 -9.91 11.24
N HIS A 161 11.10 -8.69 10.77
CA HIS A 161 12.16 -8.36 9.81
C HIS A 161 13.56 -8.64 10.39
N TRP A 162 13.81 -8.25 11.64
CA TRP A 162 15.06 -8.56 12.31
C TRP A 162 15.32 -10.08 12.38
N ALA A 163 14.29 -10.85 12.73
CA ALA A 163 14.40 -12.31 12.80
C ALA A 163 14.60 -12.94 11.41
N SER A 164 13.94 -12.46 10.35
CA SER A 164 14.07 -13.01 9.00
C SER A 164 15.47 -12.80 8.42
N ARG A 165 16.20 -11.77 8.87
CA ARG A 165 17.61 -11.55 8.47
C ARG A 165 18.58 -12.58 9.05
N LEU A 166 18.21 -13.24 10.15
CA LEU A 166 19.07 -14.19 10.86
C LEU A 166 18.63 -15.65 10.70
N GLN A 167 17.43 -15.89 10.16
CA GLN A 167 16.86 -17.22 9.96
C GLN A 167 16.36 -17.38 8.53
N SER A 168 16.92 -18.33 7.79
CA SER A 168 16.48 -18.66 6.44
C SER A 168 15.05 -19.23 6.42
N GLY A 169 14.34 -19.06 5.29
CA GLY A 169 13.01 -19.64 5.08
C GLY A 169 11.85 -18.88 5.74
N ARG A 170 12.08 -17.66 6.24
CA ARG A 170 11.02 -16.78 6.76
C ARG A 170 10.57 -15.78 5.69
N PRO A 171 9.28 -15.41 5.65
CA PRO A 171 8.83 -14.34 4.76
C PRO A 171 9.48 -13.02 5.17
N GLY A 172 9.85 -12.20 4.18
CA GLY A 172 10.42 -10.88 4.41
C GLY A 172 9.37 -9.88 4.92
N PHE A 173 9.79 -8.97 5.80
CA PHE A 173 8.96 -7.92 6.40
C PHE A 173 9.48 -6.50 6.13
N ASP A 174 10.46 -6.37 5.24
CA ASP A 174 10.83 -5.08 4.64
C ASP A 174 9.73 -4.60 3.67
N ASP A 175 9.84 -3.35 3.25
CA ASP A 175 8.83 -2.70 2.42
C ASP A 175 8.66 -3.40 1.06
N GLN A 176 9.75 -3.87 0.44
CA GLN A 176 9.69 -4.58 -0.84
C GLN A 176 8.95 -5.91 -0.69
N SER A 177 9.35 -6.75 0.26
CA SER A 177 8.70 -8.04 0.52
C SER A 177 7.22 -7.91 0.88
N LEU A 178 6.83 -6.82 1.57
CA LEU A 178 5.43 -6.55 1.91
C LEU A 178 4.61 -6.08 0.71
N LEU A 179 5.21 -5.29 -0.19
CA LEU A 179 4.58 -4.84 -1.43
C LEU A 179 4.40 -5.97 -2.46
N GLU A 180 5.39 -6.86 -2.56
CA GLU A 180 5.34 -8.03 -3.44
C GLU A 180 4.28 -9.05 -3.00
N GLY A 181 4.00 -9.14 -1.70
CA GLY A 181 3.03 -10.08 -1.13
C GLY A 181 1.63 -9.53 -0.87
N LEU A 182 1.27 -8.33 -1.37
CA LEU A 182 -0.01 -7.68 -1.05
C LEU A 182 -1.23 -8.56 -1.34
N GLU A 183 -1.21 -9.28 -2.46
CA GLU A 183 -2.21 -10.26 -2.87
C GLU A 183 -2.44 -11.35 -1.82
N GLU A 184 -1.39 -11.78 -1.13
CA GLU A 184 -1.46 -12.88 -0.17
C GLU A 184 -1.94 -12.41 1.20
N TRP A 185 -1.40 -11.30 1.70
CA TRP A 185 -1.60 -10.90 3.10
C TRP A 185 -2.61 -9.78 3.31
N LEU A 186 -2.84 -8.92 2.31
CA LEU A 186 -3.73 -7.77 2.42
C LEU A 186 -5.05 -7.98 1.68
N MET A 187 -5.00 -8.45 0.42
CA MET A 187 -6.18 -8.58 -0.46
C MET A 187 -7.37 -9.32 0.18
N PRO A 188 -7.19 -10.43 0.92
CA PRO A 188 -8.32 -11.14 1.56
C PRO A 188 -9.12 -10.29 2.56
N HIS A 189 -8.56 -9.17 3.01
CA HIS A 189 -9.14 -8.30 4.03
C HIS A 189 -9.74 -7.00 3.45
N LEU A 190 -9.78 -6.85 2.12
CA LEU A 190 -10.23 -5.63 1.45
C LEU A 190 -11.72 -5.60 1.10
N GLY A 191 -12.48 -6.62 1.50
CA GLY A 191 -13.92 -6.72 1.20
C GLY A 191 -14.68 -5.45 1.58
N GLY A 192 -15.33 -4.83 0.59
CA GLY A 192 -16.14 -3.62 0.76
C GLY A 192 -15.36 -2.31 0.90
N ILE A 193 -14.02 -2.34 0.83
CA ILE A 193 -13.19 -1.13 0.85
C ILE A 193 -12.99 -0.64 -0.58
N LEU A 194 -13.35 0.62 -0.85
CA LEU A 194 -13.22 1.23 -2.18
C LEU A 194 -12.27 2.44 -2.21
N ARG A 195 -11.74 2.88 -1.07
CA ARG A 195 -10.82 4.03 -0.98
C ARG A 195 -9.68 3.76 0.00
N LEU A 196 -8.55 4.44 -0.15
CA LEU A 196 -7.40 4.29 0.76
C LEU A 196 -7.77 4.63 2.20
N GLU A 197 -8.63 5.63 2.43
CA GLU A 197 -9.04 6.01 3.78
C GLU A 197 -9.77 4.87 4.50
N GLY A 198 -10.45 4.00 3.74
CA GLY A 198 -11.10 2.82 4.29
C GLY A 198 -10.11 1.79 4.87
N LEU A 199 -8.87 1.77 4.38
CA LEU A 199 -7.80 0.90 4.90
C LEU A 199 -7.48 1.21 6.37
N GLN A 200 -7.76 2.44 6.84
CA GLN A 200 -7.46 2.85 8.20
C GLN A 200 -8.23 2.07 9.28
N LYS A 201 -9.26 1.31 8.87
CA LYS A 201 -10.04 0.44 9.77
C LYS A 201 -9.39 -0.94 9.98
N LEU A 202 -8.36 -1.27 9.21
CA LEU A 202 -7.69 -2.57 9.29
C LEU A 202 -6.87 -2.70 10.58
N ARG A 203 -6.91 -3.89 11.18
CA ARG A 203 -6.02 -4.25 12.30
C ARG A 203 -4.69 -4.77 11.76
N LEU A 204 -3.84 -3.85 11.31
CA LEU A 204 -2.63 -4.17 10.55
C LEU A 204 -1.68 -5.13 11.28
N ALA A 205 -1.49 -4.97 12.60
CA ALA A 205 -0.65 -5.88 13.39
C ALA A 205 -1.13 -7.35 13.30
N GLY A 206 -2.45 -7.56 13.30
CA GLY A 206 -3.05 -8.89 13.14
C GLY A 206 -2.79 -9.47 11.75
N LEU A 207 -2.90 -8.64 10.70
CA LEU A 207 -2.65 -9.08 9.32
C LEU A 207 -1.18 -9.45 9.11
N LEU A 208 -0.25 -8.63 9.61
CA LEU A 208 1.18 -8.92 9.55
C LEU A 208 1.53 -10.20 10.31
N ARG A 209 0.90 -10.44 11.46
CA ARG A 209 1.09 -11.67 12.24
C ARG A 209 0.55 -12.89 11.50
N ALA A 210 -0.56 -12.76 10.79
CA ALA A 210 -1.16 -13.84 10.00
C ALA A 210 -0.30 -14.29 8.80
N ARG A 211 0.69 -13.48 8.38
CA ARG A 211 1.71 -13.93 7.40
C ARG A 211 2.60 -15.05 7.91
N LEU A 212 2.65 -15.27 9.23
CA LEU A 212 3.40 -16.35 9.85
C LEU A 212 2.44 -17.46 10.27
N SER A 213 2.81 -18.70 9.99
CA SER A 213 2.11 -19.86 10.56
C SER A 213 2.16 -19.84 12.09
N PRO A 214 1.24 -20.52 12.80
CA PRO A 214 1.26 -20.58 14.26
C PRO A 214 2.62 -21.05 14.83
N VAL A 215 3.27 -21.99 14.15
CA VAL A 215 4.60 -22.49 14.51
C VAL A 215 5.66 -21.39 14.35
N GLN A 216 5.67 -20.70 13.20
CA GLN A 216 6.60 -19.59 12.94
C GLN A 216 6.41 -18.43 13.93
N GLN A 217 5.17 -18.17 14.37
CA GLN A 217 4.89 -17.16 15.39
C GLN A 217 5.49 -17.54 16.75
N GLN A 218 5.31 -18.79 17.19
CA GLN A 218 5.93 -19.27 18.43
C GLN A 218 7.46 -19.23 18.36
N GLU A 219 8.02 -19.66 17.24
CA GLU A 219 9.47 -19.57 17.03
C GLU A 219 9.97 -18.13 17.03
N LEU A 220 9.21 -17.19 16.43
CA LEU A 220 9.54 -15.77 16.50
C LEU A 220 9.55 -15.28 17.94
N ASP A 221 8.54 -15.63 18.75
CA ASP A 221 8.45 -15.18 20.14
C ASP A 221 9.59 -15.77 21.02
N LEU A 222 10.10 -16.96 20.69
CA LEU A 222 11.28 -17.56 21.33
C LEU A 222 12.60 -16.94 20.85
N PHE A 223 12.75 -16.71 19.53
CA PHE A 223 13.99 -16.23 18.93
C PHE A 223 14.17 -14.72 19.12
N ALA A 224 13.09 -13.95 18.96
CA ALA A 224 13.01 -12.50 19.04
C ALA A 224 11.84 -12.11 19.96
N PRO A 225 12.00 -12.21 21.29
CA PRO A 225 10.92 -11.92 22.23
C PRO A 225 10.51 -10.44 22.16
N ALA A 226 9.21 -10.17 22.20
CA ALA A 226 8.70 -8.79 22.20
C ALA A 226 9.14 -7.97 23.43
N HIS A 227 9.34 -8.66 24.56
CA HIS A 227 9.69 -8.05 25.83
C HIS A 227 10.67 -8.92 26.60
N LEU A 228 11.47 -8.28 27.45
CA LEU A 228 12.32 -8.94 28.42
C LEU A 228 11.82 -8.62 29.84
N THR A 229 11.70 -9.64 30.68
CA THR A 229 11.51 -9.44 32.12
C THR A 229 12.87 -9.18 32.75
N VAL A 230 13.04 -8.01 33.35
CA VAL A 230 14.26 -7.61 34.06
C VAL A 230 14.18 -8.00 35.55
N PRO A 231 15.29 -8.00 36.32
CA PRO A 231 15.27 -8.49 37.71
C PRO A 231 14.26 -7.80 38.62
N SER A 232 13.90 -6.54 38.37
CA SER A 232 12.82 -5.84 39.10
C SER A 232 11.44 -6.49 38.96
N GLY A 233 11.28 -7.45 38.03
CA GLY A 233 10.03 -8.06 37.61
C GLY A 233 9.29 -7.25 36.53
N SER A 234 9.79 -6.08 36.16
CA SER A 234 9.21 -5.29 35.07
C SER A 234 9.41 -5.98 33.72
N ARG A 235 8.43 -5.83 32.84
CA ARG A 235 8.46 -6.34 31.47
C ARG A 235 8.74 -5.19 30.52
N ILE A 236 9.95 -5.13 29.98
CA ILE A 236 10.46 -4.04 29.16
C ILE A 236 10.38 -4.45 27.68
N THR A 237 9.76 -3.63 26.84
CA THR A 237 9.70 -3.86 25.39
C THR A 237 11.09 -3.75 24.78
N ILE A 238 11.44 -4.70 23.93
CA ILE A 238 12.70 -4.65 23.16
C ILE A 238 12.44 -3.86 21.88
N ASP A 239 13.28 -2.88 21.57
CA ASP A 239 13.20 -2.12 20.32
C ASP A 239 14.01 -2.83 19.23
N TYR A 240 13.33 -3.14 18.13
CA TYR A 240 13.89 -3.83 16.96
C TYR A 240 14.03 -2.91 15.75
N SER A 241 13.69 -1.61 15.86
CA SER A 241 13.68 -0.69 14.73
C SER A 241 15.08 -0.27 14.25
N THR A 242 16.12 -0.52 15.05
CA THR A 242 17.51 -0.19 14.71
C THR A 242 18.10 -1.23 13.75
N GLU A 243 18.85 -0.79 12.73
CA GLU A 243 19.51 -1.70 11.77
C GLU A 243 20.57 -2.63 12.40
N GLY A 244 21.00 -2.33 13.61
CA GLY A 244 21.97 -3.10 14.38
C GLY A 244 21.34 -4.10 15.37
N THR A 245 21.94 -4.19 16.55
CA THR A 245 21.44 -5.06 17.63
C THR A 245 20.20 -4.47 18.28
N PRO A 246 19.17 -5.28 18.62
CA PRO A 246 17.99 -4.80 19.31
C PRO A 246 18.32 -4.15 20.66
N VAL A 247 17.53 -3.15 21.01
CA VAL A 247 17.79 -2.24 22.13
C VAL A 247 16.83 -2.52 23.28
N LEU A 248 17.35 -2.55 24.50
CA LEU A 248 16.57 -2.57 25.73
C LEU A 248 16.74 -1.23 26.46
N ALA A 249 15.76 -0.34 26.31
CA ALA A 249 15.73 0.93 27.04
C ALA A 249 15.13 0.72 28.42
N VAL A 250 15.97 0.76 29.46
CA VAL A 250 15.59 0.36 30.81
C VAL A 250 16.21 1.28 31.85
N LYS A 251 15.47 1.57 32.91
CA LYS A 251 15.99 2.36 34.03
C LYS A 251 17.07 1.57 34.74
N LEU A 252 18.21 2.22 35.01
CA LEU A 252 19.40 1.59 35.57
C LEU A 252 19.10 0.77 36.82
N GLN A 253 18.27 1.30 37.73
CA GLN A 253 17.95 0.61 38.98
C GLN A 253 17.15 -0.68 38.81
N GLU A 254 16.53 -0.90 37.65
CA GLU A 254 15.77 -2.13 37.39
C GLU A 254 16.66 -3.30 36.97
N LEU A 255 17.93 -3.02 36.68
CA LEU A 255 18.94 -4.01 36.32
C LEU A 255 19.85 -4.43 37.47
N PHE A 256 19.66 -3.92 38.69
CA PHE A 256 20.46 -4.38 39.83
C PHE A 256 20.32 -5.90 40.02
N GLY A 257 21.44 -6.58 40.23
CA GLY A 257 21.53 -8.05 40.26
C GLY A 257 21.69 -8.71 38.88
N LEU A 258 21.53 -7.98 37.76
CA LEU A 258 21.83 -8.50 36.43
C LEU A 258 23.28 -8.20 36.03
N ILE A 259 24.13 -9.22 36.13
CA ILE A 259 25.56 -9.10 35.85
C ILE A 259 25.84 -9.22 34.34
N GLU A 260 25.25 -10.22 33.70
CA GLU A 260 25.47 -10.52 32.29
C GLU A 260 24.49 -9.75 31.39
N THR A 261 24.97 -9.30 30.23
CA THR A 261 24.10 -8.71 29.21
C THR A 261 23.12 -9.77 28.71
N PRO A 262 21.79 -9.51 28.76
CA PRO A 262 20.81 -10.42 28.19
C PRO A 262 21.06 -10.66 26.71
N ARG A 263 20.87 -11.90 26.29
CA ARG A 263 21.04 -12.33 24.89
C ARG A 263 19.73 -12.89 24.34
N ILE A 264 19.44 -12.54 23.10
CA ILE A 264 18.32 -13.06 22.29
C ILE A 264 18.86 -13.83 21.09
N GLY A 265 18.00 -14.27 20.17
CA GLY A 265 18.40 -15.08 19.03
C GLY A 265 18.99 -16.43 19.47
N ARG A 266 18.32 -17.09 20.44
CA ARG A 266 18.82 -18.31 21.11
C ARG A 266 20.19 -18.12 21.78
N GLY A 267 20.38 -16.98 22.42
CA GLY A 267 21.58 -16.66 23.21
C GLY A 267 22.77 -16.17 22.37
N GLN A 268 22.60 -15.95 21.07
CA GLN A 268 23.70 -15.55 20.19
C GLN A 268 23.90 -14.03 20.17
N VAL A 269 22.81 -13.26 20.24
CA VAL A 269 22.86 -11.80 20.03
C VAL A 269 22.71 -11.07 21.36
N PRO A 270 23.73 -10.34 21.85
CA PRO A 270 23.58 -9.48 23.02
C PRO A 270 22.69 -8.28 22.71
N LEU A 271 21.83 -7.91 23.66
CA LEU A 271 21.05 -6.68 23.57
C LEU A 271 21.95 -5.46 23.81
N THR A 272 21.67 -4.38 23.09
CA THR A 272 22.19 -3.06 23.45
C THR A 272 21.34 -2.47 24.55
N ILE A 273 21.94 -2.21 25.71
CA ILE A 273 21.23 -1.66 26.87
C ILE A 273 21.34 -0.14 26.85
N HIS A 274 20.20 0.53 26.67
CA HIS A 274 20.09 1.97 26.86
C HIS A 274 19.71 2.20 28.33
N LEU A 275 20.70 2.53 29.15
CA LEU A 275 20.52 2.79 30.56
C LEU A 275 19.92 4.17 30.77
N LEU A 276 18.78 4.20 31.48
CA LEU A 276 18.03 5.41 31.76
C LEU A 276 18.08 5.76 33.24
N SER A 277 18.00 7.06 33.54
CA SER A 277 17.77 7.56 34.89
C SER A 277 16.32 7.29 35.36
N PRO A 278 15.99 7.52 36.65
CA PRO A 278 14.62 7.37 37.14
C PRO A 278 13.59 8.20 36.35
N ALA A 279 14.01 9.37 35.86
CA ALA A 279 13.22 10.27 35.02
C ALA A 279 13.30 9.94 33.51
N ALA A 280 13.70 8.72 33.15
CA ALA A 280 13.80 8.21 31.77
C ALA A 280 14.77 9.00 30.86
N ARG A 281 15.70 9.78 31.42
CA ARG A 281 16.77 10.44 30.64
C ARG A 281 17.91 9.46 30.34
N PRO A 282 18.50 9.46 29.13
CA PRO A 282 19.67 8.64 28.80
C PRO A 282 20.84 8.87 29.75
N LEU A 283 21.52 7.79 30.14
CA LEU A 283 22.72 7.82 30.98
C LEU A 283 23.93 7.20 30.28
N ALA A 284 23.77 6.00 29.74
CA ALA A 284 24.83 5.26 29.07
C ALA A 284 24.22 4.24 28.09
N VAL A 285 25.03 3.84 27.12
CA VAL A 285 24.72 2.76 26.18
C VAL A 285 25.81 1.70 26.33
N THR A 286 25.43 0.43 26.48
CA THR A 286 26.40 -0.67 26.59
C THR A 286 25.88 -1.97 26.01
N GLN A 287 26.76 -2.79 25.44
CA GLN A 287 26.53 -4.21 25.13
C GLN A 287 27.27 -5.15 26.10
N ASP A 288 28.05 -4.58 27.02
CA ASP A 288 28.78 -5.30 28.06
C ASP A 288 28.39 -4.71 29.42
N LEU A 289 27.34 -5.31 30.00
CA LEU A 289 26.77 -4.88 31.27
C LEU A 289 27.73 -5.14 32.43
N ARG A 290 28.54 -6.21 32.36
CA ARG A 290 29.55 -6.53 33.36
C ARG A 290 30.63 -5.45 33.42
N SER A 291 31.20 -5.08 32.27
CA SER A 291 32.20 -4.00 32.22
C SER A 291 31.60 -2.65 32.63
N PHE A 292 30.33 -2.38 32.28
CA PHE A 292 29.62 -1.18 32.74
C PHE A 292 29.57 -1.09 34.27
N TRP A 293 29.19 -2.17 34.96
CA TRP A 293 29.09 -2.19 36.42
C TRP A 293 30.44 -1.96 37.11
N LEU A 294 31.51 -2.54 36.57
CA LEU A 294 32.84 -2.45 37.16
C LEU A 294 33.51 -1.09 36.94
N THR A 295 33.27 -0.46 35.79
CA THR A 295 34.06 0.70 35.34
C THR A 295 33.28 2.01 35.35
N LEU A 296 32.05 2.02 34.81
CA LEU A 296 31.32 3.26 34.52
C LEU A 296 30.26 3.58 35.58
N TYR A 297 29.64 2.57 36.18
CA TYR A 297 28.63 2.75 37.21
C TYR A 297 29.12 3.55 38.43
N PRO A 298 30.34 3.36 38.98
CA PRO A 298 30.80 4.14 40.13
C PRO A 298 30.74 5.66 39.91
N GLU A 299 31.08 6.12 38.71
CA GLU A 299 31.03 7.54 38.35
C GLU A 299 29.60 8.04 38.12
N ILE A 300 28.78 7.27 37.40
CA ILE A 300 27.36 7.58 37.19
C ILE A 300 26.62 7.65 38.53
N ARG A 301 26.92 6.74 39.46
CA ARG A 301 26.30 6.68 40.78
C ARG A 301 26.56 7.94 41.61
N LYS A 302 27.76 8.53 41.57
CA LYS A 302 28.06 9.80 42.27
C LYS A 302 27.10 10.90 41.80
N GLN A 303 26.89 11.01 40.49
CA GLN A 303 25.98 12.00 39.89
C GLN A 303 24.51 11.70 40.23
N LEU A 304 24.11 10.43 40.16
CA LEU A 304 22.74 10.01 40.45
C LEU A 304 22.37 10.17 41.92
N ARG A 305 23.29 9.94 42.86
CA ARG A 305 23.05 10.19 44.30
C ARG A 305 22.73 11.66 44.56
N ALA A 306 23.42 12.59 43.89
CA ALA A 306 23.16 14.02 44.04
C ALA A 306 21.81 14.42 43.43
N ARG A 307 21.48 13.95 42.22
CA ARG A 307 20.24 14.34 41.51
C ARG A 307 18.99 13.60 41.99
N TYR A 308 19.15 12.37 42.49
CA TYR A 308 18.06 11.47 42.87
C TYR A 308 18.34 10.80 44.23
N PRO A 309 18.42 11.57 45.34
CA PRO A 309 18.86 11.06 46.64
C PRO A 309 17.91 10.04 47.27
N LYS A 310 16.64 10.00 46.84
CA LYS A 310 15.61 9.07 47.35
C LYS A 310 15.70 7.66 46.76
N HIS A 311 16.58 7.41 45.79
CA HIS A 311 16.71 6.11 45.13
C HIS A 311 17.87 5.28 45.73
N PRO A 312 17.70 3.95 45.86
CA PRO A 312 18.73 3.07 46.42
C PRO A 312 19.85 2.84 45.40
N TRP A 313 20.86 3.71 45.40
CA TRP A 313 22.06 3.55 44.58
C TRP A 313 23.09 2.66 45.28
N LEU A 314 23.01 1.35 44.99
CA LEU A 314 23.79 0.29 45.64
C LEU A 314 25.29 0.46 45.42
N GLU A 315 26.05 0.12 46.48
CA GLU A 315 27.51 0.13 46.43
C GLU A 315 28.08 -1.02 45.64
N ASP A 316 27.51 -2.20 45.87
CA ASP A 316 27.78 -3.39 45.09
C ASP A 316 26.54 -3.73 44.24
N PRO A 317 26.52 -3.38 42.94
CA PRO A 317 25.43 -3.72 42.05
C PRO A 317 25.41 -5.21 41.65
N LEU A 318 26.51 -5.94 41.92
CA LEU A 318 26.71 -7.34 41.54
C LEU A 318 26.15 -8.33 42.59
N SER A 319 26.10 -7.93 43.88
CA SER A 319 25.56 -8.74 44.98
C SER A 319 24.12 -8.37 45.39
N ALA A 320 23.48 -7.46 44.66
CA ALA A 320 22.14 -6.97 44.97
C ALA A 320 21.06 -8.04 44.82
N GLU A 321 20.28 -8.31 45.88
CA GLU A 321 19.04 -9.06 45.75
C GLU A 321 18.03 -8.28 44.86
N PRO A 322 17.48 -8.91 43.80
CA PRO A 322 16.63 -8.21 42.85
C PRO A 322 15.34 -7.72 43.52
N THR A 323 15.18 -6.40 43.67
CA THR A 323 14.04 -5.81 44.39
C THR A 323 13.46 -4.55 43.74
N ARG A 324 12.13 -4.52 43.64
CA ARG A 324 11.29 -3.45 43.02
C ARG A 324 11.11 -2.19 43.90
N LYS A 325 11.59 -2.18 45.14
CA LYS A 325 11.18 -1.17 46.14
C LYS A 325 12.30 -0.17 46.44
N THR A 326 11.94 1.12 46.46
CA THR A 326 12.72 2.14 47.16
C THR A 326 12.75 1.84 48.66
N LEU A 327 13.88 2.10 49.32
CA LEU A 327 14.07 1.93 50.75
C LEU A 327 12.93 2.61 51.52
N ARG A 328 12.04 1.81 52.12
CA ARG A 328 11.21 2.29 53.25
C ARG A 328 12.19 2.52 54.40
N GLY A 329 12.22 3.75 54.92
CA GLY A 329 13.04 4.12 56.07
C GLY A 329 12.83 3.12 57.22
N ARG A 330 13.93 2.58 57.74
CA ARG A 330 13.93 1.87 59.01
C ARG A 330 13.46 2.83 60.09
N ARG A 331 12.34 2.52 60.74
CA ARG A 331 12.11 2.91 62.13
C ARG A 331 12.63 1.80 63.02
#